data_AF-A0AAC9I509-F1
#
_entry.id   AF-A0AAC9I509-F1
#
_cell.length_a   1.000
_cell.length_b   1.000
_cell.length_c   1.000
_cell.angle_alpha   90.00
_cell.angle_beta   90.00
_cell.angle_gamma   90.00
#
_symmetry.space_group_name_H-M   'P 1'
#
loop_
_entity.id
_entity.type
_entity.pdbx_description
1 polymer ?
#
loop_
_entity_poly.entity_id
_entity_poly.type
_entity_poly.pdbx_seq_one_letter_code
_entity_poly.pdbx_strand_id
1 'polypeptide(L)'
;MKNIIYTLPLIVSTIVNAQIKESDYYSFYKGGEKYLKPIKFVLFDYDSSNAEKKIDKQKIYFHIEGESFVHKKNHKVDTCSIDFLQKVKLDNPKDFQQNAFKYFKQKKQEVERKTNNKIHILYPVTDFSSYFKVYILEKTKDNRLLKYEVEWEHPTF
;
A
#
# COMPACT_ATOMS: atom_id res chain seq x y z
N MET A 1 -32.49 -26.79 41.17
CA MET A 1 -32.29 -25.41 40.69
C MET A 1 -30.93 -24.90 41.14
N LYS A 2 -29.96 -24.78 40.22
CA LYS A 2 -29.01 -23.66 40.13
C LYS A 2 -28.09 -23.92 38.94
N ASN A 3 -28.18 -23.00 37.98
CA ASN A 3 -27.35 -22.91 36.79
C ASN A 3 -25.92 -22.64 37.22
N ILE A 4 -24.94 -23.38 36.67
CA ILE A 4 -23.56 -22.89 36.61
C ILE A 4 -23.23 -22.67 35.14
N ILE A 5 -23.17 -21.38 34.87
CA ILE A 5 -23.01 -20.66 33.63
C ILE A 5 -21.69 -21.06 32.95
N TYR A 6 -21.75 -21.29 31.64
CA TYR A 6 -20.61 -21.32 30.74
C TYR A 6 -19.86 -19.99 30.80
N THR A 7 -18.64 -19.97 31.32
CA THR A 7 -17.73 -18.83 31.16
C THR A 7 -16.37 -19.31 30.67
N LEU A 8 -16.18 -19.27 29.35
CA LEU A 8 -14.95 -18.70 28.80
C LEU A 8 -15.13 -18.28 27.32
N PRO A 9 -15.83 -17.17 26.99
CA PRO A 9 -15.64 -16.52 25.70
C PRO A 9 -14.55 -15.47 25.87
N LEU A 10 -13.27 -15.87 25.82
CA LEU A 10 -12.16 -14.92 25.83
C LEU A 10 -11.05 -15.31 24.85
N ILE A 11 -11.38 -15.52 23.57
CA ILE A 11 -10.38 -15.74 22.51
C ILE A 11 -10.78 -15.06 21.19
N VAL A 12 -11.31 -13.84 21.19
CA VAL A 12 -11.60 -13.16 19.90
C VAL A 12 -11.03 -11.75 19.75
N SER A 13 -10.43 -11.15 20.78
CA SER A 13 -9.99 -9.74 20.70
C SER A 13 -8.50 -9.50 20.42
N THR A 14 -7.64 -10.51 20.25
CA THR A 14 -6.18 -10.27 20.13
C THR A 14 -5.52 -10.61 18.80
N ILE A 15 -6.24 -11.12 17.79
CA ILE A 15 -5.58 -11.57 16.54
C ILE A 15 -5.55 -10.48 15.44
N VAL A 16 -6.38 -9.44 15.52
CA VAL A 16 -6.51 -8.46 14.41
C VAL A 16 -5.33 -7.47 14.35
N ASN A 17 -4.58 -7.29 15.45
CA ASN A 17 -3.42 -6.39 15.49
C ASN A 17 -2.10 -7.02 15.03
N ALA A 18 -2.09 -8.29 14.61
CA ALA A 18 -0.85 -9.04 14.37
C ALA A 18 -0.16 -8.77 13.02
N GLN A 19 -0.69 -7.90 12.15
CA GLN A 19 -0.18 -7.79 10.78
C GLN A 19 0.12 -6.37 10.27
N ILE A 20 -0.15 -5.32 11.05
CA ILE A 20 0.12 -3.93 10.63
C ILE A 20 1.50 -3.51 11.15
N LYS A 21 2.40 -3.13 10.25
CA LYS A 21 3.76 -2.67 10.57
C LYS A 21 3.80 -1.14 10.65
N GLU A 22 4.79 -0.60 11.33
CA GLU A 22 5.03 0.85 11.36
C GLU A 22 5.18 1.46 9.95
N SER A 23 5.79 0.72 9.02
CA SER A 23 5.94 1.10 7.61
C SER A 23 4.62 1.26 6.85
N ASP A 24 3.52 0.72 7.38
CA ASP A 24 2.18 0.79 6.79
C ASP A 24 1.49 2.12 7.11
N TYR A 25 2.09 2.92 8.00
CA TYR A 25 1.60 4.24 8.37
C TYR A 25 2.40 5.36 7.69
N TYR A 26 1.77 6.52 7.56
CA TYR A 26 2.42 7.78 7.24
C TYR A 26 1.97 8.86 8.24
N SER A 27 2.76 9.92 8.36
CA SER A 27 2.40 11.13 9.13
C SER A 27 2.77 12.36 8.32
N PHE A 28 1.99 13.43 8.46
CA PHE A 28 2.25 14.69 7.76
C PHE A 28 3.47 15.45 8.28
N TYR A 29 3.84 15.24 9.54
CA TYR A 29 4.99 15.86 10.20
C TYR A 29 5.48 14.97 11.33
N LYS A 30 6.72 15.19 11.77
CA LYS A 30 7.35 14.42 12.85
C LYS A 30 6.57 14.60 14.16
N GLY A 31 6.17 13.49 14.78
CA GLY A 31 5.37 13.51 16.01
C GLY A 31 3.87 13.79 15.78
N GLY A 32 3.43 13.90 14.52
CA GLY A 32 2.02 14.01 14.18
C GLY A 32 1.27 12.69 14.28
N GLU A 33 -0.04 12.75 14.10
CA GLU A 33 -0.91 11.58 14.02
C GLU A 33 -0.46 10.64 12.89
N LYS A 34 -0.61 9.33 13.11
CA LYS A 34 -0.29 8.28 12.14
C LYS A 34 -1.54 7.84 11.40
N TYR A 35 -1.43 7.74 10.09
CA TYR A 35 -2.52 7.35 9.20
C TYR A 35 -2.13 6.09 8.44
N LEU A 36 -3.02 5.10 8.41
CA LEU A 36 -2.79 3.89 7.62
C LEU A 36 -2.80 4.24 6.13
N LYS A 37 -1.78 3.78 5.39
CA LYS A 37 -1.70 3.98 3.95
C LYS A 37 -2.81 3.19 3.25
N PRO A 38 -3.59 3.82 2.35
CA PRO A 38 -4.47 3.09 1.45
C PRO A 38 -3.68 2.08 0.61
N ILE A 39 -4.22 0.86 0.49
CA ILE A 39 -3.61 -0.21 -0.29
C ILE A 39 -3.98 -0.06 -1.77
N LYS A 40 -3.00 -0.22 -2.64
CA LYS A 40 -3.10 -0.16 -4.10
C LYS A 40 -2.61 -1.45 -4.71
N PHE A 41 -3.35 -1.99 -5.67
CA PHE A 41 -2.97 -3.22 -6.38
C PHE A 41 -2.76 -2.92 -7.85
N VAL A 42 -1.58 -3.25 -8.36
CA VAL A 42 -1.23 -3.09 -9.78
C VAL A 42 -1.01 -4.47 -10.37
N LEU A 43 -1.67 -4.76 -11.49
CA LEU A 43 -1.39 -5.97 -12.25
C LEU A 43 -0.18 -5.73 -13.15
N PHE A 44 0.85 -6.55 -13.04
CA PHE A 44 1.97 -6.59 -13.98
C PHE A 44 1.59 -7.47 -15.16
N ASP A 45 1.64 -6.89 -16.35
CA ASP A 45 1.37 -7.56 -17.61
C ASP A 45 2.65 -7.64 -18.44
N TYR A 46 3.12 -8.86 -18.68
CA TYR A 46 4.35 -9.12 -19.44
C TYR A 46 4.24 -8.75 -20.91
N ASP A 47 3.02 -8.71 -21.46
CA ASP A 47 2.78 -8.45 -22.88
C ASP A 47 2.59 -6.95 -23.18
N SER A 48 2.55 -6.11 -22.14
CA SER A 48 2.41 -4.66 -22.28
C SER A 48 3.75 -4.02 -22.67
N SER A 49 3.75 -3.23 -23.76
CA SER A 49 4.93 -2.47 -24.20
C SER A 49 5.41 -1.43 -23.19
N ASN A 50 4.56 -1.07 -22.22
CA ASN A 50 4.85 -0.08 -21.19
C ASN A 50 5.12 -0.73 -19.82
N ALA A 51 5.41 -2.04 -19.81
CA ALA A 51 5.76 -2.78 -18.62
C ALA A 51 7.15 -3.42 -18.77
N GLU A 52 8.04 -3.15 -17.82
CA GLU A 52 9.36 -3.77 -17.75
C GLU A 52 9.60 -4.29 -16.32
N LYS A 53 10.20 -5.48 -16.22
CA LYS A 53 10.67 -6.05 -14.96
C LYS A 53 12.16 -6.32 -15.05
N LYS A 54 12.94 -5.75 -14.14
CA LYS A 54 14.40 -5.92 -14.06
C LYS A 54 14.80 -6.41 -12.68
N ILE A 55 15.72 -7.37 -12.65
CA ILE A 55 16.30 -7.89 -11.40
C ILE A 55 17.73 -7.37 -11.32
N ASP A 56 18.07 -6.65 -10.25
CA ASP A 56 19.42 -6.22 -9.95
C ASP A 56 19.76 -6.52 -8.48
N LYS A 57 20.78 -7.37 -8.28
CA LYS A 57 21.22 -7.86 -6.97
C LYS A 57 20.06 -8.42 -6.14
N GLN A 58 19.60 -7.66 -5.15
CA GLN A 58 18.56 -8.03 -4.18
C GLN A 58 17.29 -7.17 -4.34
N LYS A 59 17.16 -6.53 -5.51
CA LYS A 59 16.02 -5.68 -5.85
C LYS A 59 15.35 -6.18 -7.12
N ILE A 60 14.03 -6.08 -7.15
CA ILE A 60 13.22 -6.27 -8.36
C ILE A 60 12.57 -4.94 -8.66
N TYR A 61 12.88 -4.40 -9.83
CA TYR A 61 12.34 -3.17 -10.36
C TYR A 61 11.20 -3.52 -11.30
N PHE A 62 10.07 -2.85 -11.13
CA PHE A 62 8.93 -2.91 -12.03
C PHE A 62 8.68 -1.49 -12.54
N HIS A 63 8.79 -1.29 -13.84
CA HIS A 63 8.37 -0.06 -14.51
C HIS A 63 7.05 -0.36 -15.19
N ILE A 64 5.98 0.33 -14.80
CA ILE A 64 4.63 0.08 -15.33
C ILE A 64 4.00 1.42 -15.62
N GLU A 65 3.74 1.68 -16.91
CA GLU A 65 2.98 2.83 -17.38
C GLU A 65 3.54 4.18 -16.89
N GLY A 66 4.87 4.31 -16.88
CA GLY A 66 5.59 5.52 -16.47
C GLY A 66 5.91 5.63 -14.98
N GLU A 67 5.35 4.75 -14.14
CA GLU A 67 5.68 4.68 -12.71
C GLU A 67 6.71 3.58 -12.44
N SER A 68 7.53 3.79 -11.40
CA SER A 68 8.59 2.87 -11.02
C SER A 68 8.36 2.31 -9.62
N PHE A 69 8.51 1.00 -9.48
CA PHE A 69 8.27 0.30 -8.22
C PHE A 69 9.43 -0.62 -7.90
N VAL A 70 9.83 -0.65 -6.63
CA VAL A 70 10.98 -1.42 -6.18
C VAL A 70 10.60 -2.37 -5.06
N HIS A 71 10.74 -3.65 -5.35
CA HIS A 71 10.76 -4.69 -4.34
C HIS A 71 12.18 -4.85 -3.80
N LYS A 72 12.35 -4.84 -2.48
CA LYS A 72 13.63 -5.05 -1.79
C LYS A 72 13.57 -6.35 -0.97
N LYS A 73 14.72 -6.94 -0.63
CA LYS A 73 14.82 -8.22 0.10
C LYS A 73 13.99 -8.33 1.39
N ASN A 74 13.77 -7.22 2.10
CA ASN A 74 12.98 -7.18 3.34
C ASN A 74 11.47 -7.04 3.11
N HIS A 75 11.04 -6.83 1.87
CA HIS A 75 9.63 -6.74 1.52
C HIS A 75 9.00 -8.13 1.42
N LYS A 76 7.70 -8.21 1.69
CA LYS A 76 6.98 -9.47 1.62
C LYS A 76 6.68 -9.85 0.17
N VAL A 77 6.88 -11.13 -0.15
CA VAL A 77 6.30 -11.77 -1.34
C VAL A 77 5.35 -12.85 -0.86
N ASP A 78 4.10 -12.76 -1.29
CA ASP A 78 3.09 -13.77 -1.02
C ASP A 78 2.68 -14.46 -2.33
N THR A 79 2.17 -15.68 -2.22
CA THR A 79 1.47 -16.35 -3.32
C THR A 79 -0.03 -16.38 -3.03
N CYS A 80 -0.85 -16.00 -4.00
CA CYS A 80 -2.31 -16.06 -3.92
C CYS A 80 -2.93 -16.77 -5.13
N SER A 81 -4.17 -17.26 -4.96
CA SER A 81 -4.99 -17.78 -6.07
C SER A 81 -5.29 -16.67 -7.08
N ILE A 82 -5.45 -17.03 -8.35
CA ILE A 82 -5.90 -16.11 -9.39
C ILE A 82 -7.24 -15.42 -9.05
N ASP A 83 -8.11 -16.10 -8.29
CA ASP A 83 -9.39 -15.57 -7.82
C ASP A 83 -9.24 -14.32 -6.94
N PHE A 84 -8.03 -14.07 -6.41
CA PHE A 84 -7.74 -12.85 -5.68
C PHE A 84 -7.98 -11.60 -6.52
N LEU A 85 -7.78 -11.65 -7.85
CA LEU A 85 -8.04 -10.52 -8.75
C LEU A 85 -9.51 -10.09 -8.75
N GLN A 86 -10.44 -11.02 -8.49
CA GLN A 86 -11.86 -10.70 -8.42
C GLN A 86 -12.24 -10.01 -7.11
N LYS A 87 -11.39 -10.11 -6.08
CA LYS A 87 -11.63 -9.56 -4.73
C LYS A 87 -10.99 -8.20 -4.51
N VAL A 88 -10.11 -7.77 -5.42
CA VAL A 88 -9.39 -6.49 -5.29
C VAL A 88 -9.71 -5.57 -6.45
N LYS A 89 -9.68 -4.27 -6.16
CA LYS A 89 -9.68 -3.25 -7.21
C LYS A 89 -8.25 -3.12 -7.74
N LEU A 90 -8.09 -3.32 -9.04
CA LEU A 90 -6.85 -2.99 -9.73
C LEU A 90 -6.80 -1.47 -9.98
N ASP A 91 -5.69 -0.86 -9.61
CA ASP A 91 -5.41 0.54 -9.85
C ASP A 91 -4.50 0.70 -11.07
N ASN A 92 -4.73 1.74 -11.87
CA ASN A 92 -3.87 2.10 -13.00
C ASN A 92 -2.71 2.97 -12.51
N PRO A 93 -1.44 2.56 -12.70
CA PRO A 93 -0.28 3.34 -12.29
C PRO A 93 -0.26 4.78 -12.81
N LYS A 94 -0.75 5.03 -14.04
CA LYS A 94 -0.82 6.37 -14.64
C LYS A 94 -1.55 7.41 -13.79
N ASP A 95 -2.52 6.94 -13.00
CA ASP A 95 -3.35 7.81 -12.17
C ASP A 95 -2.79 7.99 -10.76
N PHE A 96 -1.68 7.33 -10.41
CA PHE A 96 -1.19 7.26 -9.03
C PHE A 96 -0.83 8.64 -8.49
N GLN A 97 -0.04 9.45 -9.21
CA GLN A 97 0.33 10.80 -8.77
C GLN A 97 -0.90 11.68 -8.54
N GLN A 98 -1.84 11.68 -9.50
CA GLN A 98 -3.04 12.49 -9.39
C GLN A 98 -3.93 12.03 -8.22
N ASN A 99 -4.07 10.71 -8.02
CA ASN A 99 -4.85 10.15 -6.93
C ASN A 99 -4.20 10.41 -5.56
N ALA A 100 -2.88 10.32 -5.48
CA ALA A 100 -2.13 10.60 -4.26
C ALA A 100 -2.20 12.10 -3.90
N PHE A 101 -2.13 12.99 -4.90
CA PHE A 101 -2.37 14.43 -4.71
C PHE A 101 -3.79 14.72 -4.20
N LYS A 102 -4.82 14.13 -4.82
CA LYS A 102 -6.21 14.27 -4.37
C LYS A 102 -6.40 13.79 -2.93
N TYR A 103 -5.85 12.62 -2.61
CA TYR A 103 -5.87 12.04 -1.27
C TYR A 103 -5.19 12.95 -0.25
N PHE A 104 -3.98 13.44 -0.57
CA PHE A 104 -3.26 14.40 0.26
C PHE A 104 -4.09 15.64 0.55
N LYS A 105 -4.65 16.27 -0.49
CA LYS A 105 -5.43 17.51 -0.35
C LYS A 105 -6.63 17.31 0.58
N GLN A 106 -7.36 16.21 0.43
CA GLN A 106 -8.48 15.87 1.29
C GLN A 106 -8.05 15.65 2.74
N LYS A 107 -6.99 14.88 2.97
CA LYS A 107 -6.51 14.58 4.32
C LYS A 107 -5.89 15.79 5.00
N LYS A 108 -5.17 16.65 4.27
CA LYS A 108 -4.70 17.95 4.75
C LYS A 108 -5.87 18.78 5.26
N GLN A 109 -6.90 18.97 4.45
CA GLN A 109 -8.09 19.73 4.85
C GLN A 109 -8.77 19.15 6.10
N GLU A 110 -8.84 17.81 6.19
CA GLU A 110 -9.39 17.13 7.36
C GLU A 110 -8.60 17.48 8.64
N VAL A 111 -7.27 17.41 8.59
CA VAL A 111 -6.38 17.69 9.73
C VAL A 111 -6.40 19.17 10.13
N GLU A 112 -6.33 20.07 9.16
CA GLU A 112 -6.36 21.51 9.42
C GLU A 112 -7.70 21.91 10.04
N ARG A 113 -8.82 21.35 9.56
CA ARG A 113 -10.14 21.57 10.17
C ARG A 113 -10.22 21.01 11.58
N LYS A 114 -9.74 19.78 11.82
CA LYS A 114 -9.74 19.15 13.16
C LYS A 114 -8.92 19.93 14.18
N THR A 115 -7.88 20.62 13.73
CA THR A 115 -7.00 21.42 14.60
C THR A 115 -7.40 22.88 14.69
N ASN A 116 -8.57 23.26 14.15
CA ASN A 116 -9.01 24.66 14.02
C ASN A 116 -7.94 25.56 13.38
N ASN A 117 -7.28 25.05 12.35
CA ASN A 117 -6.18 25.69 11.61
C ASN A 117 -4.96 26.07 12.46
N LYS A 118 -4.78 25.49 13.66
CA LYS A 118 -3.56 25.70 14.47
C LYS A 118 -2.35 25.01 13.87
N ILE A 119 -2.56 23.97 13.07
CA ILE A 119 -1.52 23.22 12.37
C ILE A 119 -1.74 23.45 10.87
N HIS A 120 -0.69 23.86 10.18
CA HIS A 120 -0.68 24.02 8.74
C HIS A 120 0.22 22.95 8.10
N ILE A 121 -0.37 22.11 7.27
CA ILE A 121 0.35 21.02 6.60
C ILE A 121 0.92 21.54 5.29
N LEU A 122 2.25 21.53 5.14
CA LEU A 122 2.87 21.94 3.89
C LEU A 122 2.69 20.85 2.83
N TYR A 123 2.64 21.25 1.55
CA TYR A 123 2.71 20.30 0.46
C TYR A 123 4.08 19.60 0.47
N PRO A 124 4.14 18.28 0.19
CA PRO A 124 5.40 17.56 0.12
C PRO A 124 6.28 18.13 -1.00
N VAL A 125 7.59 18.19 -0.75
CA VAL A 125 8.57 18.80 -1.66
C VAL A 125 8.93 17.89 -2.82
N THR A 126 8.92 16.56 -2.61
CA THR A 126 9.35 15.57 -3.59
C THR A 126 8.17 15.01 -4.37
N ASP A 127 7.34 14.18 -3.74
CA ASP A 127 6.21 13.51 -4.37
C ASP A 127 5.16 13.06 -3.34
N PHE A 128 4.16 12.34 -3.83
CA PHE A 128 3.07 11.76 -3.04
C PHE A 128 3.20 10.23 -2.87
N SER A 129 4.36 9.65 -3.17
CA SER A 129 4.57 8.20 -3.20
C SER A 129 4.38 7.54 -1.84
N SER A 130 4.77 8.24 -0.78
CA SER A 130 4.71 7.78 0.60
C SER A 130 3.28 7.56 1.14
N TYR A 131 2.25 8.10 0.48
CA TYR A 131 0.88 8.02 0.97
C TYR A 131 0.18 6.69 0.68
N PHE A 132 0.68 5.89 -0.26
CA PHE A 132 0.07 4.62 -0.62
C PHE A 132 0.97 3.43 -0.30
N LYS A 133 0.33 2.31 0.04
CA LYS A 133 0.98 1.02 0.12
C LYS A 133 0.68 0.27 -1.17
N VAL A 134 1.70 -0.05 -1.95
CA VAL A 134 1.52 -0.63 -3.28
C VAL A 134 1.91 -2.10 -3.27
N TYR A 135 1.07 -2.92 -3.92
CA TYR A 135 1.36 -4.30 -4.25
C TYR A 135 1.34 -4.50 -5.75
N ILE A 136 2.38 -5.14 -6.28
CA ILE A 136 2.39 -5.62 -7.67
C ILE A 136 1.96 -7.08 -7.70
N LEU A 137 0.98 -7.38 -8.54
CA LEU A 137 0.44 -8.70 -8.79
C LEU A 137 0.99 -9.22 -10.11
N GLU A 138 1.71 -10.33 -10.06
CA GLU A 138 2.31 -10.96 -11.23
C GLU A 138 1.72 -12.35 -11.42
N LYS A 139 1.17 -12.63 -12.61
CA LYS A 139 0.70 -13.98 -12.95
C LYS A 139 1.88 -14.91 -13.22
N THR A 140 1.85 -16.10 -12.63
CA THR A 140 2.79 -17.17 -12.93
C THR A 140 2.22 -18.11 -13.99
N LYS A 141 3.10 -18.95 -14.56
CA LYS A 141 2.71 -19.99 -15.53
C LYS A 141 1.71 -21.00 -14.97
N ASP A 142 1.75 -21.25 -13.66
CA ASP A 142 0.88 -22.21 -12.98
C ASP A 142 -0.46 -21.61 -12.54
N ASN A 143 -0.90 -20.51 -13.18
CA ASN A 143 -2.13 -19.79 -12.88
C ASN A 143 -2.24 -19.34 -11.40
N ARG A 144 -1.10 -19.03 -10.78
CA ARG A 144 -1.02 -18.40 -9.46
C ARG A 144 -0.64 -16.93 -9.61
N LEU A 145 -0.82 -16.17 -8.54
CA LEU A 145 -0.38 -14.79 -8.46
C LEU A 145 0.72 -14.66 -7.42
N LEU A 146 1.82 -14.03 -7.81
CA LEU A 146 2.80 -13.49 -6.88
C LEU A 146 2.39 -12.06 -6.53
N LYS A 147 2.36 -11.76 -5.24
CA LYS A 147 2.04 -10.43 -4.71
C LYS A 147 3.31 -9.88 -4.05
N TYR A 148 3.91 -8.89 -4.69
CA TYR A 148 5.09 -8.19 -4.21
C TYR A 148 4.69 -6.93 -3.47
N GLU A 149 5.11 -6.80 -2.22
CA GLU A 149 5.15 -5.49 -1.56
C GLU A 149 6.29 -4.67 -2.15
N VAL A 150 5.99 -3.46 -2.60
CA VAL A 150 6.94 -2.58 -3.30
C VAL A 150 6.93 -1.19 -2.69
N GLU A 151 8.08 -0.53 -2.78
CA GLU A 151 8.15 0.93 -2.65
C GLU A 151 7.82 1.55 -4.01
N TRP A 152 7.00 2.60 -4.02
CA TRP A 152 6.77 3.40 -5.21
C TRP A 152 7.85 4.47 -5.26
N GLU A 153 8.72 4.42 -6.26
CA GLU A 153 9.81 5.36 -6.46
C GLU A 153 9.45 6.30 -7.62
N HIS A 154 9.61 7.60 -7.43
CA HIS A 154 9.58 8.53 -8.56
C HIS A 154 10.82 8.29 -9.44
N PRO A 155 10.71 8.38 -10.77
CA PRO A 155 11.89 8.37 -11.63
C PRO A 155 12.81 9.52 -11.17
N THR A 156 13.96 9.19 -10.59
CA THR A 156 15.02 10.17 -10.41
C THR A 156 15.52 10.55 -11.81
N PHE A 157 15.10 11.73 -12.28
CA PHE A 157 15.65 12.40 -13.45
C PHE A 157 17.15 12.64 -13.30
#